data_AF-A0A9J5YF62-F1
#
_entry.id   AF-A0A9J5YF62-F1
#
_cell.length_a   1.000
_cell.length_b   1.000
_cell.length_c   1.000
_cell.angle_alpha   90.00
_cell.angle_beta   90.00
_cell.angle_gamma   90.00
#
_symmetry.space_group_name_H-M   'P 1'
#
loop_
_entity.id
_entity.type
_entity.pdbx_description
1 polymer ?
#
loop_
_entity_poly.entity_id
_entity_poly.type
_entity_poly.pdbx_seq_one_letter_code
_entity_poly.pdbx_strand_id
1 'polypeptide(L)' 'MASLGVNAYRFSISWTRILPRGKLGHVNPAGIKFYNNIIDSLLLKGIIPFVTIHHYDYPQEFENRFQAWISPLIWI' A
#
# COMPACT_ATOMS: atom_id res chain seq x y z
N MET A 1 -3.97 18.06 -7.52
CA MET A 1 -3.09 17.41 -8.52
C MET A 1 -3.40 17.89 -9.92
N ALA A 2 -4.63 17.76 -10.40
CA ALA A 2 -5.00 18.26 -11.72
C ALA A 2 -4.67 19.75 -11.94
N SER A 3 -4.96 20.62 -10.96
CA SER A 3 -4.62 22.05 -11.02
C SER A 3 -3.11 22.35 -11.05
N LEU A 4 -2.26 21.39 -10.68
CA LEU A 4 -0.80 21.54 -10.72
C LEU A 4 -0.22 21.15 -12.09
N GLY A 5 -1.04 20.66 -13.03
CA GLY A 5 -0.60 20.28 -14.38
C GLY A 5 0.25 19.02 -14.44
N VAL A 6 0.26 18.19 -13.40
CA VAL A 6 1.04 16.93 -13.37
C VAL A 6 0.35 15.82 -14.17
N ASN A 7 1.13 15.00 -14.87
CA ASN A 7 0.64 13.86 -15.65
C ASN A 7 0.63 12.53 -14.87
N ALA A 8 1.34 12.46 -13.74
CA ALA A 8 1.41 11.30 -12.88
C ALA A 8 1.38 11.70 -11.40
N TYR A 9 0.91 10.79 -10.55
CA TYR A 9 0.96 10.95 -9.11
C TYR A 9 1.52 9.68 -8.47
N ARG A 10 2.69 9.84 -7.85
CA ARG A 10 3.34 8.74 -7.11
C ARG A 10 2.83 8.69 -5.68
N PHE A 11 2.37 7.51 -5.26
CA PHE A 11 2.00 7.24 -3.87
C PHE A 11 2.38 5.81 -3.47
N SER A 12 2.40 5.55 -2.16
CA SER A 12 2.59 4.20 -1.62
C SER A 12 1.29 3.59 -1.14
N ILE A 13 1.16 2.28 -1.35
CA ILE A 13 0.14 1.48 -0.69
C ILE A 13 0.72 1.04 0.65
N SER A 14 0.06 1.38 1.74
CA SER A 14 0.50 0.98 3.06
C SER A 14 0.15 -0.50 3.26
N TRP A 15 1.16 -1.30 3.57
CA TRP A 15 1.00 -2.74 3.78
C TRP A 15 0.03 -3.00 4.92
N THR A 16 0.18 -2.28 6.03
CA THR A 16 -0.66 -2.44 7.23
C THR A 16 -2.13 -2.07 6.99
N ARG A 17 -2.42 -1.24 5.98
CA ARG A 17 -3.80 -0.91 5.60
C ARG A 17 -4.46 -2.04 4.81
N ILE A 18 -3.72 -2.73 3.96
CA ILE A 18 -4.23 -3.83 3.11
C ILE A 18 -4.23 -5.16 3.86
N LEU A 19 -3.13 -5.49 4.54
CA LEU A 19 -2.94 -6.69 5.34
C LEU A 19 -2.45 -6.28 6.74
N PRO A 20 -3.37 -5.94 7.68
CA PRO A 20 -3.00 -5.44 9.01
C PRO A 20 -2.12 -6.37 9.83
N ARG A 21 -2.23 -7.67 9.58
CA ARG A 21 -1.45 -8.75 10.22
C ARG A 21 -0.52 -9.46 9.23
N GLY A 22 -0.28 -8.84 8.07
CA GLY A 22 0.49 -9.46 6.99
C GLY A 22 -0.13 -10.78 6.54
N LYS A 23 0.71 -11.80 6.31
CA LYS A 23 0.28 -13.16 5.93
C LYS A 23 -0.53 -13.91 7.00
N LEU A 24 -0.51 -13.41 8.25
CA LEU A 24 -1.16 -14.07 9.39
C LEU A 24 -2.61 -13.65 9.60
N GLY A 25 -3.16 -12.80 8.73
CA GLY A 25 -4.53 -12.35 8.82
C GLY A 25 -5.19 -12.21 7.45
N HIS A 26 -6.33 -11.53 7.46
CA HIS A 26 -7.14 -11.33 6.27
C HIS A 26 -6.87 -9.97 5.62
N VAL A 27 -7.17 -9.89 4.33
CA VAL A 27 -7.22 -8.63 3.60
C VAL A 27 -8.28 -7.74 4.24
N ASN A 28 -7.97 -6.45 4.38
CA ASN A 28 -8.90 -5.42 4.83
C ASN A 28 -9.65 -4.80 3.63
N PRO A 29 -10.94 -5.12 3.40
CA PRO A 29 -11.68 -4.62 2.24
C PRO A 29 -11.84 -3.10 2.24
N ALA A 30 -11.89 -2.47 3.43
CA ALA A 30 -11.95 -1.01 3.53
C ALA A 30 -10.64 -0.36 3.06
N GLY A 31 -9.49 -1.01 3.31
CA GLY A 31 -8.20 -0.59 2.78
C GLY A 31 -8.15 -0.67 1.25
N ILE A 32 -8.66 -1.76 0.68
CA ILE A 32 -8.80 -1.92 -0.78
C ILE A 32 -9.68 -0.81 -1.37
N LYS A 33 -10.87 -0.61 -0.80
CA LYS A 33 -11.80 0.45 -1.25
C LYS A 33 -11.16 1.83 -1.21
N PHE A 34 -10.37 2.13 -0.16
CA PHE A 34 -9.67 3.40 -0.04
C PHE A 34 -8.71 3.65 -1.22
N TYR A 35 -7.88 2.67 -1.59
CA TYR A 35 -6.95 2.83 -2.72
C TYR A 35 -7.64 2.81 -4.07
N ASN A 36 -8.70 2.01 -4.25
CA ASN A 36 -9.54 2.06 -5.46
C ASN A 36 -10.09 3.48 -5.67
N ASN A 37 -10.67 4.09 -4.62
CA ASN A 37 -11.18 5.46 -4.72
C ASN A 37 -10.11 6.48 -5.14
N ILE A 38 -8.86 6.34 -4.65
CA ILE A 38 -7.74 7.20 -5.05
C ILE A 38 -7.39 6.97 -6.52
N ILE A 39 -7.19 5.71 -6.91
CA ILE A 39 -6.82 5.33 -8.29
C ILE A 39 -7.88 5.80 -9.27
N ASP A 40 -9.16 5.52 -9.02
CA ASP A 40 -10.29 5.94 -9.84
C ASP A 40 -10.32 7.47 -9.95
N SER A 41 -10.12 8.18 -8.84
CA SER A 41 -10.09 9.64 -8.83
C SER A 41 -8.95 10.27 -9.63
N LEU A 42 -7.81 9.59 -9.73
CA LEU A 42 -6.66 10.01 -10.54
C LEU A 42 -6.92 9.74 -12.02
N LEU A 43 -7.37 8.53 -12.35
CA LEU A 43 -7.71 8.12 -13.71
C LEU A 43 -8.80 9.01 -14.31
N LEU A 44 -9.85 9.34 -13.55
CA LEU A 44 -10.90 10.28 -13.96
C LEU A 44 -10.37 11.68 -14.31
N LYS A 45 -9.19 12.05 -13.83
CA LYS A 45 -8.54 13.35 -14.10
C LYS A 45 -7.40 13.23 -15.11
N GLY A 46 -7.23 12.07 -15.76
CA GLY A 46 -6.14 11.82 -16.71
C GLY A 46 -4.75 11.75 -16.06
N ILE A 47 -4.67 11.52 -14.74
CA ILE A 47 -3.40 11.45 -14.01
C ILE A 47 -3.02 9.97 -13.85
N ILE A 48 -1.81 9.61 -14.28
CA ILE A 48 -1.28 8.25 -14.19
C ILE A 48 -0.95 7.91 -12.72
N PRO A 49 -1.57 6.89 -12.11
CA PRO A 49 -1.18 6.41 -10.80
C PRO A 49 0.19 5.71 -10.87
N PHE A 50 1.16 6.15 -10.08
CA PHE A 50 2.49 5.51 -9.97
C PHE A 50 2.65 4.92 -8.57
N VAL A 51 2.52 3.60 -8.44
CA VAL A 51 2.42 2.95 -7.12
C VAL A 51 3.79 2.46 -6.63
N THR A 52 4.13 2.77 -5.40
CA THR A 52 5.22 2.14 -4.63
C THR A 52 4.61 1.10 -3.69
N ILE A 53 5.00 -0.17 -3.84
CA ILE A 53 4.43 -1.30 -3.07
C ILE A 53 4.99 -1.43 -1.65
N HIS A 54 6.14 -0.83 -1.38
CA HIS A 54 6.74 -0.78 -0.05
C HIS A 54 7.47 0.55 0.13
N HIS A 55 7.09 1.31 1.16
CA HIS A 55 7.70 2.62 1.44
C HIS A 55 8.05 2.73 2.94
N TYR A 56 8.89 1.80 3.39
CA TYR A 56 9.35 1.68 4.78
C TYR A 56 8.21 1.43 5.78
N ASP A 57 7.16 0.72 5.36
CA ASP A 57 6.04 0.34 6.21
C ASP A 57 5.65 -1.13 6.05
N TYR A 58 5.45 -1.81 7.18
CA TYR A 58 5.02 -3.20 7.27
C TYR A 58 4.32 -3.44 8.62
N PRO A 59 3.54 -4.53 8.76
CA PRO A 59 2.90 -4.88 10.02
C PRO A 59 3.89 -5.08 11.16
N GLN A 60 3.65 -4.43 12.31
CA GLN A 60 4.45 -4.62 13.53
C GLN A 60 4.56 -6.09 13.97
N GLU A 61 3.56 -6.91 13.62
CA GLU A 61 3.57 -8.34 13.88
C GLU A 61 4.75 -9.07 13.21
N PHE A 62 5.30 -8.54 12.11
CA PHE A 62 6.50 -9.08 11.48
C PHE A 62 7.78 -8.85 12.30
N GLU A 63 7.93 -7.68 12.94
CA GLU A 63 9.03 -7.49 13.91
C GLU A 63 8.90 -8.51 15.04
N ASN A 64 7.71 -8.53 15.66
CA ASN A 64 7.50 -9.27 16.90
C ASN A 64 7.71 -10.78 16.73
N ARG A 65 7.46 -11.33 15.53
CA ARG A 65 7.54 -12.77 15.26
C ARG A 65 8.78 -13.19 14.46
N PHE A 66 9.25 -12.33 13.57
CA PHE A 66 10.23 -12.70 12.57
C PHE A 66 11.44 -11.76 12.54
N GLN A 67 11.55 -10.76 13.43
CA GLN A 67 12.60 -9.74 13.32
C GLN A 67 12.59 -9.05 11.94
N ALA A 68 11.38 -8.92 11.39
CA ALA A 68 11.08 -8.36 10.08
C ALA A 68 12.03 -8.85 8.97
N TRP A 69 12.84 -7.94 8.43
CA TRP A 69 13.67 -8.16 7.24
C TRP A 69 14.88 -9.07 7.47
N ILE A 70 15.22 -9.38 8.72
CA ILE A 70 16.32 -10.30 9.04
C ILE A 70 15.92 -11.74 8.74
N SER A 71 14.63 -12.07 8.87
CA SER A 71 14.14 -13.42 8.64
C SER A 71 13.68 -13.62 7.20
N PRO A 72 14.05 -14.74 6.56
CA PRO A 72 13.49 -15.10 5.26
C PRO A 72 12.00 -15.45 5.35
N LEU A 73 11.48 -15.72 6.56
CA LEU A 73 10.09 -16.11 6.80
C LEU A 73 9.11 -14.94 6.74
N ILE A 74 9.59 -13.70 6.56
CA ILE A 74 8.70 -12.57 6.28
C ILE A 74 7.98 -12.76 4.93
N TRP A 75 8.64 -13.45 4.00
CA TRP A 75 8.09 -13.85 2.71
C TRP A 75 7.73 -15.34 2.77
N ILE A 76 6.57 -15.70 2.20
CA ILE A 76 5.96 -17.04 2.16
C ILE A 76 5.16 -17.38 3.41
#